data_AF-A0A6P0VX26-F1
#
_entry.id   AF-A0A6P0VX26-F1
#
_cell.length_a   1.000
_cell.length_b   1.000
_cell.length_c   1.000
_cell.angle_alpha   90.00
_cell.angle_beta   90.00
_cell.angle_gamma   90.00
#
_symmetry.space_group_name_H-M   'P 1'
#
loop_
_entity.id
_entity.type
_entity.pdbx_description
1 polymer ?
#
loop_
_entity_poly.entity_id
_entity_poly.type
_entity_poly.pdbx_seq_one_letter_code
_entity_poly.pdbx_strand_id
1 'polypeptide(L)'
;MLNKFEKIYIHPSQFPGQVYQDYLASFSAQQINHKFHYDSVKQSQKWLKIHETFSPARQDQSCIDAYAKCFQKTAEVLADDSLSLNLIGLGSGGGEKDKLLVSHISHGNRALTYYPVDVSSSLSIISAQKVRKAFPDVDVQPIVCDLLQSDDLILLIDEP
;
A
#
# COMPACT_ATOMS: atom_id res chain seq x y z
N MET A 1 -20.07 13.54 -5.53
CA MET A 1 -19.38 12.25 -5.41
C MET A 1 -20.26 11.34 -4.58
N LEU A 2 -20.67 10.18 -5.09
CA LEU A 2 -21.44 9.24 -4.27
C LEU A 2 -20.54 8.78 -3.13
N ASN A 3 -20.93 9.13 -1.90
CA ASN A 3 -20.35 8.64 -0.66
C ASN A 3 -20.58 7.12 -0.60
N LYS A 4 -19.72 6.34 -1.27
CA LYS A 4 -19.71 4.89 -1.14
C LYS A 4 -18.81 4.52 0.04
N PHE A 5 -19.26 3.54 0.83
CA PHE A 5 -18.42 2.90 1.81
C PHE A 5 -17.21 2.26 1.13
N GLU A 6 -16.06 2.36 1.79
CA GLU A 6 -14.81 1.71 1.40
C GLU A 6 -14.77 0.33 2.07
N LYS A 7 -14.66 -0.75 1.30
CA LYS A 7 -14.38 -2.07 1.87
C LYS A 7 -12.88 -2.15 2.14
N ILE A 8 -12.53 -2.42 3.40
CA ILE A 8 -11.16 -2.70 3.82
C ILE A 8 -11.09 -4.11 4.40
N TYR A 9 -9.98 -4.80 4.14
CA TYR A 9 -9.66 -6.05 4.82
C TYR A 9 -8.65 -5.76 5.92
N ILE A 10 -8.82 -6.40 7.07
CA ILE A 10 -7.92 -6.23 8.21
C ILE A 10 -7.42 -7.62 8.57
N HIS A 11 -6.10 -7.80 8.54
CA HIS A 11 -5.45 -9.03 8.96
C HIS A 11 -5.55 -9.20 10.48
N PRO A 12 -5.63 -10.42 11.03
CA PRO A 12 -5.62 -10.65 12.48
C PRO A 12 -4.47 -9.97 13.23
N SER A 13 -3.31 -9.79 12.58
CA SER A 13 -2.17 -9.05 13.14
C SER A 13 -2.49 -7.58 13.47
N GLN A 14 -3.59 -7.03 12.96
CA GLN A 14 -4.06 -5.67 13.19
C GLN A 14 -5.45 -5.61 13.83
N PHE A 15 -5.95 -6.72 14.37
CA PHE A 15 -7.14 -6.69 15.20
C PHE A 15 -6.88 -5.96 16.53
N PRO A 16 -7.89 -5.32 17.13
CA PRO A 16 -7.72 -4.50 18.34
C PRO A 16 -7.00 -5.21 19.48
N GLY A 17 -7.26 -6.51 19.67
CA GLY A 17 -6.60 -7.32 20.69
C GLY A 17 -5.09 -7.43 20.46
N GLN A 18 -4.67 -7.73 19.22
CA GLN A 18 -3.26 -7.86 18.88
C GLN A 18 -2.54 -6.51 18.98
N VAL A 19 -3.13 -5.45 18.43
CA VAL A 19 -2.61 -4.08 18.50
C VAL A 19 -2.39 -3.64 19.95
N TYR A 20 -3.34 -3.95 20.84
CA TYR A 20 -3.20 -3.66 22.27
C TYR A 20 -2.05 -4.43 22.92
N GLN A 21 -1.83 -5.70 22.58
CA GLN A 21 -0.68 -6.45 23.06
C GLN A 21 0.64 -5.83 22.59
N ASP A 22 0.71 -5.37 21.34
CA ASP A 22 1.91 -4.71 20.82
C ASP A 22 2.19 -3.36 21.51
N TYR A 23 1.12 -2.64 21.92
CA TYR A 23 1.22 -1.45 22.76
C TYR A 23 1.79 -1.78 24.14
N LEU A 24 1.27 -2.82 24.81
CA LEU A 24 1.78 -3.27 26.10
C LEU A 24 3.24 -3.71 26.00
N ALA A 25 3.61 -4.45 24.96
CA ALA A 25 4.99 -4.85 24.70
C ALA A 25 5.92 -3.63 24.52
N SER A 26 5.48 -2.64 23.75
CA SER A 26 6.21 -1.36 23.57
C SER A 26 6.41 -0.62 24.89
N PHE A 27 5.37 -0.58 25.74
CA PHE A 27 5.44 0.03 27.06
C PHE A 27 6.43 -0.69 27.98
N SER A 28 6.34 -2.03 28.04
CA SER A 28 7.25 -2.86 28.83
C SER A 28 8.71 -2.74 28.37
N ALA A 29 8.95 -2.65 27.06
CA ALA A 29 10.27 -2.48 26.48
C ALA A 29 10.79 -1.03 26.56
N GLN A 30 9.96 -0.07 26.96
CA GLN A 30 10.24 1.37 26.92
C GLN A 30 10.67 1.87 25.52
N GLN A 31 10.15 1.23 24.48
CA GLN A 31 10.46 1.52 23.09
C GLN A 31 9.17 1.49 22.28
N ILE A 32 8.89 2.59 21.57
CA ILE A 32 7.70 2.67 20.71
C ILE A 32 7.96 1.82 19.47
N ASN A 33 7.11 0.80 19.24
CA ASN A 33 7.12 0.09 17.96
C ASN A 33 6.82 1.06 16.81
N HIS A 34 7.63 0.99 15.76
CA HIS A 34 7.58 1.90 14.62
C HIS A 34 6.21 1.96 13.92
N LYS A 35 5.40 0.90 13.96
CA LYS A 35 4.05 0.92 13.37
C LYS A 35 3.13 1.96 13.99
N PHE A 36 3.36 2.32 15.27
CA PHE A 36 2.56 3.33 15.96
C PHE A 36 2.85 4.78 15.54
N HIS A 37 3.85 5.01 14.68
CA HIS A 37 4.12 6.34 14.15
C HIS A 37 3.09 6.84 13.13
N TYR A 38 2.20 5.97 12.66
CA TYR A 38 1.18 6.28 11.64
C TYR A 38 -0.19 5.63 11.94
N ASP A 39 -0.43 5.28 13.21
CA ASP A 39 -1.66 4.62 13.69
C ASP A 39 -2.93 5.48 13.49
N SER A 40 -2.85 6.78 13.83
CA SER A 40 -3.96 7.71 13.58
C SER A 40 -3.88 8.40 12.22
N VAL A 41 -5.04 8.88 11.74
CA VAL A 41 -5.16 9.72 10.53
C VAL A 41 -4.19 10.91 10.57
N LYS A 42 -4.11 11.62 11.70
CA LYS A 42 -3.24 12.80 11.84
C LYS A 42 -1.76 12.43 11.79
N GLN A 43 -1.38 11.32 12.39
CA GLN A 43 0.00 10.81 12.34
C GLN A 43 0.39 10.42 10.91
N SER A 44 -0.48 9.68 10.21
CA SER A 44 -0.30 9.33 8.80
C SER A 44 -0.11 10.57 7.92
N GLN A 45 -0.93 11.61 8.09
CA GLN A 45 -0.79 12.87 7.34
C GLN A 45 0.53 13.58 7.63
N LYS A 46 0.97 13.62 8.90
CA LYS A 46 2.26 14.19 9.27
C LYS A 46 3.42 13.42 8.63
N TRP A 47 3.36 12.09 8.67
CA TRP A 47 4.33 11.24 8.02
C TRP A 47 4.41 11.51 6.52
N LEU A 48 3.26 11.53 5.82
CA LEU A 48 3.21 11.84 4.39
C LEU A 48 3.81 13.22 4.06
N LYS A 49 3.56 14.23 4.90
CA LYS A 49 4.15 15.56 4.72
C LYS A 49 5.68 15.55 4.86
N ILE A 50 6.20 14.82 5.85
CA ILE A 50 7.64 14.64 6.03
C ILE A 50 8.21 13.90 4.82
N HIS A 51 7.60 12.78 4.43
CA HIS A 51 8.03 11.99 3.28
C HIS A 51 8.04 12.83 1.99
N GLU A 52 7.01 13.61 1.72
CA GLU A 52 6.97 14.47 0.52
C GLU A 52 8.09 15.51 0.50
N THR A 53 8.43 16.05 1.68
CA THR A 53 9.46 17.09 1.80
C THR A 53 10.87 16.53 1.69
N PHE A 54 11.13 15.34 2.25
CA PHE A 54 12.49 14.86 2.47
C PHE A 54 12.84 13.55 1.75
N SER A 55 11.88 12.88 1.11
CA SER A 55 12.16 11.60 0.42
C SER A 55 12.99 11.82 -0.85
N PRO A 56 14.08 11.05 -1.05
CA PRO A 56 14.82 11.06 -2.32
C PRO A 56 13.91 10.73 -3.52
N ALA A 57 12.87 9.92 -3.31
CA ALA A 57 11.88 9.60 -4.35
C ALA A 57 10.99 10.80 -4.76
N ARG A 58 11.21 11.98 -4.19
CA ARG A 58 10.58 13.26 -4.54
C ARG A 58 11.57 14.36 -4.89
N GLN A 59 12.75 14.33 -4.29
CA GLN A 59 13.70 15.44 -4.37
C GLN A 59 14.92 15.12 -5.25
N ASP A 60 15.27 13.84 -5.42
CA ASP A 60 16.45 13.42 -6.18
C ASP A 60 16.03 12.90 -7.56
N GLN A 61 16.43 13.63 -8.61
CA GLN A 61 16.10 13.28 -9.99
C GLN A 61 16.60 11.89 -10.39
N SER A 62 17.79 11.49 -9.91
CA SER A 62 18.34 10.16 -10.22
C SER A 62 17.48 9.05 -9.61
N CYS A 63 16.94 9.26 -8.42
CA CYS A 63 16.05 8.33 -7.74
C CYS A 63 14.68 8.26 -8.44
N ILE A 64 14.12 9.41 -8.82
CA ILE A 64 12.87 9.51 -9.59
C ILE A 64 13.00 8.76 -10.92
N ASP A 65 14.07 9.02 -11.66
CA ASP A 65 14.33 8.39 -12.94
C ASP A 65 14.55 6.89 -12.80
N ALA A 66 15.21 6.45 -11.73
CA ALA A 66 15.40 5.03 -11.45
C ALA A 66 14.07 4.30 -11.26
N TYR A 67 13.15 4.86 -10.45
CA TYR A 67 11.81 4.29 -10.29
C TYR A 67 11.04 4.23 -11.61
N ALA A 68 11.03 5.32 -12.39
CA ALA A 68 10.35 5.37 -13.68
C ALA A 68 10.89 4.30 -14.65
N LYS A 69 12.21 4.19 -14.77
CA LYS A 69 12.87 3.20 -15.64
C LYS A 69 12.58 1.77 -15.18
N CYS A 70 12.66 1.49 -13.88
CA CYS A 70 12.36 0.18 -13.33
C CYS A 70 10.90 -0.21 -13.59
N PHE A 71 9.94 0.69 -13.36
CA PHE A 71 8.53 0.38 -13.58
C PHE A 71 8.16 0.22 -15.05
N GLN A 72 8.73 1.04 -15.93
CA GLN A 72 8.61 0.82 -17.37
C GLN A 72 9.14 -0.56 -17.74
N LYS A 73 10.33 -0.93 -17.25
CA LYS A 73 10.93 -2.22 -17.58
C LYS A 73 10.13 -3.40 -17.03
N THR A 74 9.58 -3.28 -15.82
CA THR A 74 8.67 -4.26 -15.24
C THR A 74 7.44 -4.45 -16.13
N ALA A 75 6.84 -3.37 -16.64
CA ALA A 75 5.69 -3.47 -17.52
C ALA A 75 6.00 -4.16 -18.84
N GLU A 76 7.18 -3.92 -19.43
CA GLU A 76 7.65 -4.62 -20.63
C GLU A 76 7.77 -6.14 -20.39
N VAL A 77 8.32 -6.55 -19.23
CA VAL A 77 8.46 -7.98 -18.89
C VAL A 77 7.09 -8.62 -18.68
N LEU A 78 6.15 -7.92 -18.06
CA LEU A 78 4.81 -8.42 -17.79
C LEU A 78 3.86 -8.34 -19.00
N ALA A 79 4.31 -7.86 -20.16
CA ALA A 79 3.45 -7.65 -21.32
C ALA A 79 2.93 -8.97 -21.93
N ASP A 80 3.69 -10.05 -21.83
CA ASP A 80 3.40 -11.32 -22.53
C ASP A 80 2.83 -12.44 -21.62
N ASP A 81 2.80 -12.25 -20.30
CA ASP A 81 2.74 -13.38 -19.36
C ASP A 81 1.37 -13.67 -18.70
N SER A 82 0.36 -12.77 -18.75
CA SER A 82 -0.94 -13.09 -18.12
C SER A 82 -2.15 -12.26 -18.58
N LEU A 83 -3.33 -12.90 -18.60
CA LEU A 83 -4.63 -12.24 -18.76
C LEU A 83 -5.11 -11.55 -17.47
N SER A 84 -4.50 -11.85 -16.32
CA SER A 84 -4.80 -11.27 -15.02
C SER A 84 -3.54 -11.03 -14.19
N LEU A 85 -3.47 -9.91 -13.46
CA LEU A 85 -2.33 -9.53 -12.64
C LEU A 85 -2.81 -9.03 -11.27
N ASN A 86 -2.16 -9.50 -10.21
CA ASN A 86 -2.31 -8.99 -8.86
C ASN A 86 -1.08 -8.13 -8.52
N LEU A 87 -1.27 -6.83 -8.28
CA LEU A 87 -0.23 -5.95 -7.77
C LEU A 87 -0.39 -5.80 -6.27
N ILE A 88 0.60 -6.23 -5.48
CA ILE A 88 0.59 -6.13 -4.02
C ILE A 88 1.61 -5.09 -3.59
N GLY A 89 1.15 -3.95 -3.05
CA GLY A 89 1.99 -2.87 -2.56
C GLY A 89 2.32 -3.04 -1.08
N LEU A 90 3.44 -3.70 -0.76
CA LEU A 90 3.88 -3.93 0.62
C LEU A 90 4.42 -2.64 1.26
N GLY A 91 3.73 -2.11 2.26
CA GLY A 91 4.05 -0.80 2.83
C GLY A 91 3.74 0.33 1.84
N SER A 92 2.54 0.29 1.26
CA SER A 92 2.10 1.18 0.18
C SER A 92 2.19 2.68 0.52
N GLY A 93 2.08 3.05 1.79
CA GLY A 93 2.23 4.42 2.25
C GLY A 93 1.29 5.40 1.52
N GLY A 94 1.87 6.39 0.84
CA GLY A 94 1.08 7.34 0.04
C GLY A 94 0.59 6.78 -1.30
N GLY A 95 1.15 5.68 -1.79
CA GLY A 95 0.75 5.05 -3.06
C GLY A 95 1.20 5.76 -4.33
N GLU A 96 2.09 6.75 -4.29
CA GLU A 96 2.54 7.42 -5.52
C GLU A 96 3.40 6.52 -6.41
N LYS A 97 4.24 5.68 -5.80
CA LYS A 97 5.07 4.72 -6.54
C LYS A 97 4.18 3.65 -7.18
N ASP A 98 3.23 3.13 -6.41
CA ASP A 98 2.30 2.11 -6.87
C ASP A 98 1.42 2.67 -8.00
N LYS A 99 0.93 3.91 -7.87
CA LYS A 99 0.21 4.62 -8.94
C LYS A 99 1.04 4.71 -10.23
N LEU A 100 2.34 5.01 -10.13
CA LEU A 100 3.22 5.09 -11.29
C LEU A 100 3.36 3.72 -11.96
N LEU A 101 3.58 2.66 -11.19
CA LEU A 101 3.63 1.29 -11.75
C LEU A 101 2.30 0.92 -12.41
N VAL A 102 1.16 1.13 -11.72
CA VAL A 102 -0.19 0.90 -12.29
C VAL A 102 -0.35 1.61 -13.63
N SER A 103 0.14 2.85 -13.76
CA SER A 103 0.07 3.60 -15.02
C SER A 103 0.77 2.92 -16.20
N HIS A 104 1.74 2.04 -15.96
CA HIS A 104 2.42 1.28 -17.00
C HIS A 104 1.78 -0.08 -17.26
N ILE A 105 1.11 -0.69 -16.27
CA ILE A 105 0.59 -2.06 -16.36
C ILE A 105 -0.93 -2.15 -16.53
N SER A 106 -1.68 -1.05 -16.34
CA SER A 106 -3.15 -1.03 -16.45
C SER A 106 -3.66 -0.83 -17.89
N HIS A 107 -2.85 -1.16 -18.90
CA HIS A 107 -3.20 -1.02 -20.31
C HIS A 107 -3.66 -2.35 -20.91
N GLY A 108 -4.57 -2.26 -21.90
CA GLY A 108 -5.09 -3.42 -22.62
C GLY A 108 -6.26 -4.12 -21.91
N ASN A 109 -6.59 -5.33 -22.35
CA ASN A 109 -7.72 -6.12 -21.83
C ASN A 109 -7.33 -7.00 -20.63
N ARG A 110 -6.21 -6.72 -19.97
CA ARG A 110 -5.75 -7.49 -18.81
C ARG A 110 -6.50 -7.06 -17.55
N ALA A 111 -7.03 -8.01 -16.79
CA ALA A 111 -7.58 -7.74 -15.47
C ALA A 111 -6.44 -7.39 -14.50
N LEU A 112 -6.53 -6.26 -13.82
CA LEU A 112 -5.56 -5.85 -12.81
C LEU A 112 -6.28 -5.58 -11.49
N THR A 113 -5.86 -6.27 -10.44
CA THR A 113 -6.27 -5.97 -9.07
C THR A 113 -5.08 -5.44 -8.29
N TYR A 114 -5.26 -4.30 -7.64
CA TYR A 114 -4.26 -3.67 -6.78
C TYR A 114 -4.62 -3.83 -5.30
N TYR A 115 -3.70 -4.38 -4.52
CA TYR A 115 -3.80 -4.55 -3.08
C TYR A 115 -2.81 -3.60 -2.38
N PRO A 116 -3.21 -2.38 -2.00
CA PRO A 116 -2.41 -1.54 -1.13
C PRO A 116 -2.38 -2.17 0.27
N VAL A 117 -1.21 -2.66 0.68
CA VAL A 117 -0.98 -3.26 2.00
C VAL A 117 -0.21 -2.26 2.86
N ASP A 118 -0.74 -1.94 4.03
CA ASP A 118 -0.04 -1.10 5.00
C ASP A 118 -0.50 -1.48 6.41
N VAL A 119 0.35 -1.27 7.42
CA VAL A 119 -0.06 -1.50 8.81
C VAL A 119 -1.01 -0.40 9.29
N SER A 120 -1.03 0.77 8.63
CA SER A 120 -2.03 1.81 8.88
C SER A 120 -3.21 1.75 7.93
N SER A 121 -4.40 1.69 8.51
CA SER A 121 -5.67 1.85 7.79
C SER A 121 -5.76 3.17 7.02
N SER A 122 -5.18 4.24 7.55
CA SER A 122 -5.21 5.55 6.89
C SER A 122 -4.36 5.55 5.62
N LEU A 123 -3.15 4.96 5.68
CA LEU A 123 -2.25 4.90 4.53
C LEU A 123 -2.78 3.95 3.44
N SER A 124 -3.26 2.76 3.81
CA SER A 124 -3.84 1.82 2.84
C SER A 124 -5.03 2.43 2.08
N ILE A 125 -5.93 3.14 2.79
CA ILE A 125 -7.05 3.84 2.16
C ILE A 125 -6.58 5.00 1.28
N ILE A 126 -5.60 5.81 1.72
CA ILE A 126 -5.05 6.91 0.92
C ILE A 126 -4.45 6.37 -0.38
N SER A 127 -3.67 5.28 -0.31
CA SER A 127 -3.13 4.64 -1.50
C SER A 127 -4.23 4.08 -2.40
N ALA A 128 -5.24 3.44 -1.84
CA ALA A 128 -6.35 2.86 -2.61
C ALA A 128 -7.11 3.95 -3.39
N GLN A 129 -7.50 5.03 -2.70
CA GLN A 129 -8.22 6.15 -3.30
C GLN A 129 -7.39 6.86 -4.37
N LYS A 130 -6.07 6.93 -4.21
CA LYS A 130 -5.17 7.52 -5.21
C LYS A 130 -5.18 6.74 -6.53
N VAL A 131 -5.13 5.42 -6.46
CA VAL A 131 -5.17 4.55 -7.65
C VAL A 131 -6.57 4.56 -8.26
N ARG A 132 -7.64 4.34 -7.48
CA ARG A 132 -9.02 4.37 -8.02
C ARG A 132 -9.39 5.67 -8.71
N LYS A 133 -8.95 6.82 -8.16
CA LYS A 133 -9.20 8.13 -8.76
C LYS A 133 -8.51 8.28 -10.13
N ALA A 134 -7.32 7.70 -10.28
CA ALA A 134 -6.52 7.80 -11.51
C ALA A 134 -6.89 6.72 -12.54
N PHE A 135 -7.32 5.54 -12.08
CA PHE A 135 -7.60 4.36 -12.90
C PHE A 135 -8.93 3.73 -12.44
N PRO A 136 -10.08 4.25 -12.92
CA PRO A 136 -11.41 3.80 -12.46
C PRO A 136 -11.72 2.33 -12.76
N ASP A 137 -11.06 1.76 -13.76
CA ASP A 137 -11.27 0.38 -14.23
C ASP A 137 -10.37 -0.64 -13.52
N VAL A 138 -9.45 -0.18 -12.66
CA VAL A 138 -8.59 -1.05 -11.85
C VAL A 138 -9.32 -1.44 -10.57
N ASP A 139 -9.44 -2.74 -10.30
CA ASP A 139 -9.95 -3.19 -9.02
C ASP A 139 -8.92 -2.89 -7.93
N VAL A 140 -9.39 -2.42 -6.78
CA VAL A 140 -8.50 -2.02 -5.68
C VAL A 140 -9.07 -2.52 -4.36
N GLN A 141 -8.26 -3.23 -3.60
CA GLN A 141 -8.66 -3.87 -2.35
C GLN A 141 -7.65 -3.57 -1.23
N PRO A 142 -7.87 -2.51 -0.43
CA PRO A 142 -6.94 -2.16 0.65
C PRO A 142 -6.92 -3.22 1.76
N ILE A 143 -5.70 -3.55 2.21
CA ILE A 143 -5.45 -4.50 3.29
C ILE A 143 -4.65 -3.82 4.40
N VAL A 144 -5.13 -3.94 5.64
CA VAL A 144 -4.46 -3.47 6.84
C VAL A 144 -3.75 -4.64 7.49
N CYS A 145 -2.42 -4.61 7.54
CA CYS A 145 -1.60 -5.78 7.86
C CYS A 145 -0.25 -5.37 8.46
N ASP A 146 0.12 -5.99 9.58
CA ASP A 146 1.50 -5.95 10.07
C ASP A 146 2.34 -7.00 9.34
N LEU A 147 3.16 -6.55 8.38
CA LEU A 147 3.98 -7.43 7.54
C LEU A 147 4.98 -8.28 8.33
N LEU A 148 5.33 -7.91 9.56
CA LEU A 148 6.25 -8.67 10.41
C LEU A 148 5.56 -9.85 11.13
N GLN A 149 4.23 -9.93 11.06
CA GLN A 149 3.41 -10.92 11.77
C GLN A 149 2.40 -11.62 10.84
N SER A 150 2.61 -11.58 9.52
CA SER A 150 1.59 -11.99 8.54
C SER A 150 2.18 -12.84 7.41
N ASP A 151 2.87 -13.92 7.78
CA ASP A 151 3.47 -14.88 6.83
C ASP A 151 2.41 -15.60 5.96
N ASP A 152 1.16 -15.58 6.41
CA ASP A 152 -0.02 -16.16 5.77
C ASP A 152 -0.77 -15.19 4.84
N LEU A 153 -0.34 -13.92 4.74
CA LEU A 153 -1.04 -12.88 3.97
C LEU A 153 -1.34 -13.32 2.53
N ILE A 154 -0.39 -13.99 1.87
CA ILE A 154 -0.57 -14.38 0.46
C ILE A 154 -1.69 -15.41 0.29
N LEU A 155 -1.85 -16.30 1.27
CA LEU A 155 -2.90 -17.33 1.25
C LEU A 155 -4.29 -16.69 1.32
N LEU A 156 -4.40 -15.55 2.01
CA LEU A 156 -5.65 -14.82 2.20
C LEU A 156 -6.04 -13.92 1.02
N ILE A 157 -5.08 -13.53 0.18
CA ILE A 157 -5.31 -12.72 -1.03
C ILE A 157 -5.80 -13.61 -2.19
N ASP A 158 -5.37 -14.86 -2.23
CA ASP A 158 -5.74 -15.84 -3.25
C ASP A 158 -7.01 -16.65 -2.91
N GLU A 159 -7.70 -16.35 -1.79
CA GLU A 159 -8.99 -16.97 -1.49
C GLU A 159 -10.10 -16.43 -2.43
N PRO A 160 -10.85 -17.31 -3.12
CA PRO A 160 -11.85 -16.94 -4.13
C PRO A 160 -13.11 -16.24 -3.57
#